data_AF-A0A4Y1ZME3-F1
#
_entry.id   AF-A0A4Y1ZME3-F1
#
_cell.length_a   1.000
_cell.length_b   1.000
_cell.length_c   1.000
_cell.angle_alpha   90.00
_cell.angle_beta   90.00
_cell.angle_gamma   90.00
#
_symmetry.space_group_name_H-M   'P 1'
#
loop_
_entity.id
_entity.type
_entity.pdbx_description
1 polymer ?
#
loop_
_entity_poly.entity_id
_entity_poly.type
_entity_poly.pdbx_seq_one_letter_code
_entity_poly.pdbx_strand_id
1 'polypeptide(L)'
;MSELQSMIIKDKVNWKVISWNQELSEDFIREFQDEVNWECISEEQKLSEDFIREFQDKVNWWNISQYQELSEDFIREFQDEVNWRYISEDQILSEDFIREFQDKVDWEYICKCQKLSEDFIREFQDKVDWIHVSENQKLSEDFIREFQDKVYWELISKRRTLSEEFIREFKDKVDWRQLSISFLKMNERKRIPIMKINL
;
A
#
# COMPACT_ATOMS: atom_id res chain seq x y z
N MET A 1 22.62 -13.76 -36.81
CA MET A 1 21.98 -15.10 -36.89
C MET A 1 21.21 -15.19 -38.19
N SER A 2 21.18 -16.33 -38.90
CA SER A 2 20.37 -16.47 -40.12
C SER A 2 18.88 -16.69 -39.79
N GLU A 3 17.96 -16.28 -40.68
CA GLU A 3 16.50 -16.46 -40.49
C GLU A 3 16.12 -17.92 -40.19
N LEU A 4 16.77 -18.87 -40.87
CA LEU A 4 16.60 -20.31 -40.64
C LEU A 4 17.04 -20.74 -39.23
N GLN A 5 18.11 -20.16 -38.69
CA GLN A 5 18.53 -20.43 -37.30
C GLN A 5 17.56 -19.82 -36.29
N SER A 6 17.01 -18.63 -36.57
CA SER A 6 15.97 -18.01 -35.73
C SER A 6 14.70 -18.87 -35.70
N MET A 7 14.21 -19.34 -36.86
CA MET A 7 13.02 -20.20 -36.95
C MET A 7 13.19 -21.55 -36.24
N ILE A 8 14.35 -22.20 -36.35
CA ILE A 8 14.61 -23.50 -35.70
C ILE A 8 14.68 -23.37 -34.17
N ILE A 9 15.14 -22.22 -33.66
CA ILE A 9 15.17 -21.95 -32.22
C ILE A 9 13.74 -21.72 -31.70
N LYS A 10 12.92 -20.95 -32.41
CA LYS A 10 11.52 -20.65 -32.01
C LYS A 10 10.69 -21.90 -31.72
N ASP A 11 10.74 -22.92 -32.57
CA ASP A 11 9.93 -24.14 -32.44
C ASP A 11 10.40 -25.10 -31.33
N LYS A 12 11.61 -24.92 -30.79
CA LYS A 12 12.18 -25.77 -29.73
C LYS A 12 12.20 -25.12 -28.36
N VAL A 13 11.84 -23.85 -28.29
CA VAL A 13 11.88 -23.04 -27.08
C VAL A 13 10.55 -23.12 -26.35
N ASN A 14 10.61 -23.38 -25.05
CA ASN A 14 9.46 -23.23 -24.18
C ASN A 14 9.35 -21.76 -23.74
N TRP A 15 8.61 -20.96 -24.51
CA TRP A 15 8.47 -19.53 -24.30
C TRP A 15 7.91 -19.16 -22.93
N LYS A 16 6.99 -19.96 -22.38
CA LYS A 16 6.49 -19.75 -21.02
C LYS A 16 7.61 -19.87 -19.98
N VAL A 17 8.47 -20.89 -20.11
CA VAL A 17 9.60 -21.10 -19.19
C VAL A 17 10.62 -19.96 -19.30
N ILE A 18 10.87 -19.45 -20.50
CA ILE A 18 11.78 -18.31 -20.72
C ILE A 18 11.19 -17.02 -20.13
N SER A 19 9.93 -16.71 -20.42
CA SER A 19 9.26 -15.50 -19.91
C SER A 19 9.17 -15.47 -18.39
N TRP A 20 9.11 -16.64 -17.73
CA TRP A 20 9.02 -16.73 -16.27
C TRP A 20 10.38 -16.79 -15.56
N ASN A 21 11.32 -17.61 -16.05
CA ASN A 21 12.51 -17.98 -15.26
C ASN A 21 13.77 -17.19 -15.62
N GLN A 22 13.71 -16.25 -16.56
CA GLN A 22 14.88 -15.50 -17.01
C GLN A 22 14.61 -14.01 -16.88
N GLU A 23 15.68 -13.24 -16.61
CA GLU A 23 15.66 -11.79 -16.74
C GLU A 23 15.80 -11.45 -18.23
N LEU A 24 14.75 -10.90 -18.82
CA LEU A 24 14.70 -10.55 -20.25
C LEU A 24 14.79 -9.04 -20.41
N SER A 25 15.61 -8.58 -21.35
CA SER A 25 15.60 -7.16 -21.72
C SER A 25 14.35 -6.83 -22.53
N GLU A 26 13.88 -5.59 -22.41
CA GLU A 26 12.75 -5.10 -23.22
C GLU A 26 12.99 -5.27 -24.73
N ASP A 27 14.21 -5.04 -25.22
CA ASP A 27 14.55 -5.23 -26.63
C ASP A 27 14.37 -6.69 -27.08
N PHE A 28 14.71 -7.65 -26.22
CA PHE A 28 14.45 -9.06 -26.50
C PHE A 28 12.94 -9.32 -26.55
N ILE A 29 12.19 -8.76 -25.61
CA ILE A 29 10.73 -8.92 -25.58
C ILE A 29 10.10 -8.29 -26.83
N ARG A 30 10.58 -7.13 -27.30
CA ARG A 30 10.16 -6.49 -28.56
C ARG A 30 10.42 -7.39 -29.76
N GLU A 31 11.61 -7.99 -29.84
CA GLU A 31 11.99 -8.89 -30.94
C GLU A 31 11.11 -10.15 -31.00
N PHE A 32 10.71 -10.67 -29.84
CA PHE A 32 9.94 -11.92 -29.70
C PHE A 32 8.51 -11.71 -29.17
N GLN A 33 7.94 -10.54 -29.40
CA GLN A 33 6.66 -10.08 -28.83
C GLN A 33 5.44 -10.96 -29.14
N ASP A 34 5.51 -11.79 -30.19
CA ASP A 34 4.42 -12.69 -30.60
C ASP A 34 4.61 -14.11 -30.06
N GLU A 35 5.75 -14.38 -29.42
CA GLU A 35 6.12 -15.70 -28.88
C GLU A 35 6.10 -15.73 -27.35
N VAL A 36 6.51 -14.63 -26.70
CA VAL A 36 6.57 -14.52 -25.23
C VAL A 36 5.20 -14.66 -24.58
N ASN A 37 5.18 -15.17 -23.35
CA ASN A 37 3.96 -15.21 -22.56
C ASN A 37 3.78 -13.88 -21.81
N TRP A 38 2.83 -13.05 -22.28
CA TRP A 38 2.60 -11.70 -21.73
C TRP A 38 2.14 -11.67 -20.27
N GLU A 39 1.43 -12.69 -19.80
CA GLU A 39 1.08 -12.80 -18.37
C GLU A 39 2.34 -12.94 -17.51
N CYS A 40 3.26 -13.83 -17.91
CA CYS A 40 4.56 -14.00 -17.25
C CYS A 40 5.44 -12.76 -17.40
N ILE A 41 5.43 -12.10 -18.57
CA ILE A 41 6.20 -10.87 -18.78
C ILE A 41 5.73 -9.75 -17.84
N SER A 42 4.42 -9.53 -17.73
CA SER A 42 3.87 -8.49 -16.86
C SER A 42 4.07 -8.74 -15.37
N GLU A 43 4.18 -10.00 -14.96
CA GLU A 43 4.38 -10.41 -13.55
C GLU A 43 5.86 -10.41 -13.14
N GLU A 44 6.71 -11.05 -13.94
CA GLU A 44 8.07 -11.42 -13.51
C GLU A 44 9.15 -10.44 -13.99
N GLN A 45 8.89 -9.67 -15.04
CA GLN A 45 9.88 -8.75 -15.59
C GLN A 45 9.70 -7.34 -15.04
N LYS A 46 10.82 -6.63 -14.84
CA LYS A 46 10.78 -5.20 -14.57
C LYS A 46 10.61 -4.44 -15.88
N LEU A 47 9.45 -3.82 -16.06
CA LEU A 47 9.10 -3.11 -17.29
C LEU A 47 9.11 -1.60 -17.05
N SER A 48 9.64 -0.84 -18.00
CA SER A 48 9.47 0.61 -18.01
C SER A 48 8.05 0.99 -18.44
N GLU A 49 7.57 2.13 -17.96
CA GLU A 49 6.28 2.66 -18.38
C GLU A 49 6.18 2.88 -19.90
N ASP A 50 7.27 3.31 -20.55
CA ASP A 50 7.30 3.49 -22.01
C ASP A 50 7.11 2.17 -22.75
N PHE A 51 7.70 1.09 -22.24
CA PHE A 51 7.45 -0.25 -22.78
C PHE A 51 6.00 -0.70 -22.55
N ILE A 52 5.43 -0.43 -21.37
CA ILE A 52 4.04 -0.76 -21.09
C ILE A 52 3.10 0.04 -22.01
N ARG A 53 3.38 1.32 -22.27
CA ARG A 53 2.64 2.14 -23.26
C ARG A 53 2.70 1.54 -24.66
N GLU A 54 3.89 1.11 -25.08
CA GLU A 54 4.13 0.48 -26.39
C GLU A 54 3.30 -0.81 -26.57
N PHE A 55 3.14 -1.60 -25.51
CA PHE A 55 2.45 -2.90 -25.53
C PHE A 55 1.18 -2.95 -24.67
N GLN A 56 0.49 -1.82 -24.53
CA GLN A 56 -0.71 -1.67 -23.68
C GLN A 56 -1.82 -2.69 -24.00
N ASP A 57 -1.94 -3.10 -25.26
CA ASP A 57 -2.96 -4.07 -25.72
C ASP A 57 -2.56 -5.54 -25.47
N LYS A 58 -1.32 -5.79 -25.03
CA LYS A 58 -0.77 -7.14 -24.81
C LYS A 58 -0.49 -7.44 -23.35
N VAL A 59 -0.08 -6.44 -22.56
CA VAL A 59 0.25 -6.62 -21.14
C VAL A 59 -0.96 -7.06 -20.32
N ASN A 60 -0.71 -7.79 -19.24
CA ASN A 60 -1.74 -8.10 -18.26
C ASN A 60 -1.83 -6.97 -17.23
N TRP A 61 -2.86 -6.13 -17.33
CA TRP A 61 -3.06 -4.96 -16.46
C TRP A 61 -3.19 -5.29 -14.96
N TRP A 62 -3.68 -6.48 -14.61
CA TRP A 62 -3.72 -6.94 -13.22
C TRP A 62 -2.29 -7.07 -12.67
N ASN A 63 -1.43 -7.78 -13.41
CA ASN A 63 -0.03 -7.97 -13.05
C ASN A 63 0.76 -6.66 -13.12
N ILE A 64 0.50 -5.80 -14.11
CA ILE A 64 1.11 -4.47 -14.20
C ILE A 64 0.81 -3.64 -12.95
N SER A 65 -0.45 -3.61 -12.51
CA SER A 65 -0.88 -2.80 -11.36
C SER A 65 -0.27 -3.27 -10.03
N GLN A 66 -0.05 -4.58 -9.91
CA GLN A 66 0.44 -5.21 -8.68
C GLN A 66 1.96 -5.23 -8.57
N TYR A 67 2.67 -5.56 -9.66
CA TYR A 67 4.08 -5.91 -9.60
C TYR A 67 5.03 -4.85 -10.16
N GLN A 68 4.51 -3.88 -10.92
CA GLN A 68 5.32 -2.79 -11.46
C GLN A 68 5.25 -1.56 -10.55
N GLU A 69 6.33 -0.77 -10.52
CA GLU A 69 6.36 0.55 -9.89
C GLU A 69 5.82 1.55 -10.92
N LEU A 70 4.64 2.11 -10.65
CA LEU A 70 3.93 3.00 -11.56
C LEU A 70 3.88 4.41 -10.99
N SER A 71 4.20 5.41 -11.83
CA SER A 71 4.00 6.80 -11.50
C SER A 71 2.52 7.18 -11.54
N GLU A 72 2.14 8.17 -10.75
CA GLU A 72 0.77 8.70 -10.78
C GLU A 72 0.36 9.21 -12.17
N ASP A 73 1.28 9.79 -12.95
CA ASP A 73 0.99 10.27 -14.30
C ASP A 73 0.64 9.11 -15.25
N PHE A 74 1.36 7.99 -15.13
CA PHE A 74 1.02 6.79 -15.87
C PHE A 74 -0.32 6.20 -15.43
N ILE A 75 -0.60 6.17 -14.12
CA ILE A 75 -1.88 5.69 -13.61
C ILE A 75 -3.04 6.60 -14.08
N ARG A 76 -2.84 7.92 -14.14
CA ARG A 76 -3.81 8.87 -14.73
C ARG A 76 -4.08 8.56 -16.20
N GLU A 77 -3.02 8.29 -16.97
CA GLU A 77 -3.09 7.95 -18.39
C GLU A 77 -3.92 6.67 -18.63
N PHE A 78 -3.72 5.64 -17.81
CA PHE A 78 -4.35 4.31 -17.94
C PHE A 78 -5.40 4.01 -16.87
N GLN A 79 -6.07 5.04 -16.36
CA GLN A 79 -6.99 4.97 -15.21
C GLN A 79 -8.19 4.02 -15.38
N ASP A 80 -8.50 3.63 -16.61
CA ASP A 80 -9.62 2.72 -16.94
C ASP A 80 -9.16 1.27 -17.18
N GLU A 81 -7.85 1.04 -17.28
CA GLU A 81 -7.24 -0.28 -17.46
C GLU A 81 -6.65 -0.85 -16.17
N VAL A 82 -6.07 0.03 -15.35
CA VAL A 82 -5.42 -0.38 -14.09
C VAL A 82 -6.40 -1.00 -13.10
N ASN A 83 -5.87 -1.91 -12.29
CA ASN A 83 -6.61 -2.48 -11.18
C ASN A 83 -6.48 -1.60 -9.93
N TRP A 84 -7.55 -0.86 -9.62
CA TRP A 84 -7.57 0.08 -8.50
C TRP A 84 -7.33 -0.51 -7.11
N ARG A 85 -7.59 -1.81 -6.91
CA ARG A 85 -7.27 -2.49 -5.66
C ARG A 85 -5.76 -2.51 -5.45
N TYR A 86 -4.99 -2.95 -6.45
CA TYR A 86 -3.53 -2.99 -6.37
C TYR A 86 -2.89 -1.61 -6.47
N ILE A 87 -3.48 -0.69 -7.24
CA ILE A 87 -3.03 0.71 -7.20
C ILE A 87 -3.10 1.24 -5.75
N SER A 88 -4.17 0.93 -5.02
CA SER A 88 -4.34 1.39 -3.63
C SER A 88 -3.43 0.65 -2.64
N GLU A 89 -3.19 -0.65 -2.87
CA GLU A 89 -2.43 -1.53 -1.98
C GLU A 89 -0.90 -1.37 -2.15
N ASP A 90 -0.41 -1.37 -3.39
CA ASP A 90 0.99 -1.60 -3.72
C ASP A 90 1.74 -0.33 -4.18
N GLN A 91 1.03 0.69 -4.67
CA GLN A 91 1.65 1.93 -5.14
C GLN A 91 1.77 2.97 -4.01
N ILE A 92 2.75 3.87 -4.12
CA ILE A 92 2.89 5.03 -3.23
C ILE A 92 2.10 6.18 -3.84
N LEU A 93 0.99 6.55 -3.20
CA LEU A 93 0.08 7.57 -3.71
C LEU A 93 0.12 8.84 -2.86
N SER A 94 0.16 9.99 -3.51
CA SER A 94 -0.04 11.28 -2.86
C SER A 94 -1.51 11.49 -2.50
N GLU A 95 -1.76 12.30 -1.47
CA GLU A 95 -3.13 12.65 -1.11
C GLU A 95 -3.87 13.37 -2.24
N ASP A 96 -3.18 14.20 -3.04
CA ASP A 96 -3.80 14.91 -4.17
C ASP A 96 -4.29 13.94 -5.24
N PHE A 97 -3.51 12.89 -5.53
CA PHE A 97 -3.96 11.82 -6.43
C PHE A 97 -5.14 11.04 -5.86
N ILE A 98 -5.12 10.73 -4.55
CA ILE A 98 -6.23 10.03 -3.91
C ILE A 98 -7.50 10.92 -3.93
N ARG A 99 -7.39 12.25 -3.76
CA ARG A 99 -8.51 13.19 -3.92
C ARG A 99 -9.08 13.14 -5.34
N GLU A 100 -8.21 13.16 -6.34
CA GLU A 100 -8.57 13.09 -7.75
C GLU A 100 -9.37 11.82 -8.09
N PHE A 101 -8.95 10.67 -7.54
CA PHE A 101 -9.55 9.35 -7.81
C PHE A 101 -10.32 8.75 -6.64
N GLN A 102 -10.88 9.60 -5.77
CA GLN A 102 -11.55 9.21 -4.52
C GLN A 102 -12.74 8.22 -4.67
N ASP A 103 -13.28 8.09 -5.89
CA ASP A 103 -14.39 7.20 -6.21
C ASP A 103 -13.94 5.89 -6.88
N LYS A 104 -12.64 5.77 -7.21
CA LYS A 104 -12.04 4.57 -7.81
C LYS A 104 -11.14 3.81 -6.82
N VAL A 105 -10.42 4.52 -5.94
CA VAL A 105 -9.51 3.91 -4.96
C VAL A 105 -10.23 3.00 -3.96
N ASP A 106 -9.52 1.99 -3.47
CA ASP A 106 -9.98 1.12 -2.40
C ASP A 106 -9.59 1.73 -1.04
N TRP A 107 -10.58 2.28 -0.34
CA TRP A 107 -10.38 3.01 0.92
C TRP A 107 -9.79 2.17 2.06
N GLU A 108 -10.05 0.86 2.08
CA GLU A 108 -9.44 -0.04 3.07
C GLU A 108 -7.92 -0.02 2.89
N TYR A 109 -7.46 -0.22 1.65
CA TYR A 109 -6.04 -0.24 1.31
C TYR A 109 -5.38 1.13 1.38
N ILE A 110 -6.10 2.20 1.01
CA ILE A 110 -5.60 3.57 1.22
C ILE A 110 -5.29 3.80 2.71
N CYS A 111 -6.21 3.44 3.61
CA CYS A 111 -6.01 3.65 5.04
C CYS A 111 -4.94 2.72 5.65
N LYS A 112 -4.77 1.54 5.05
CA LYS A 112 -3.81 0.52 5.50
C LYS A 112 -2.38 0.80 5.04
N CYS A 113 -2.19 1.16 3.78
CA CYS A 113 -0.89 1.21 3.11
C CYS A 113 -0.32 2.62 3.01
N GLN A 114 -1.17 3.64 2.88
CA GLN A 114 -0.72 5.02 2.67
C GLN A 114 -0.52 5.76 4.00
N LYS A 115 0.36 6.77 4.01
CA LYS A 115 0.50 7.70 5.13
C LYS A 115 -0.43 8.88 4.89
N LEU A 116 -1.46 9.01 5.71
CA LEU A 116 -2.48 10.03 5.58
C LEU A 116 -2.30 11.10 6.66
N SER A 117 -2.40 12.35 6.26
CA SER A 117 -2.48 13.48 7.17
C SER A 117 -3.83 13.51 7.87
N GLU A 118 -3.87 14.12 9.05
CA GLU A 118 -5.13 14.32 9.76
C GLU A 118 -6.13 15.16 8.97
N ASP A 119 -5.66 16.17 8.23
CA ASP A 119 -6.54 17.03 7.43
C ASP A 119 -7.21 16.24 6.31
N PHE A 120 -6.47 15.34 5.66
CA PHE A 120 -7.04 14.42 4.67
C PHE A 120 -8.06 13.47 5.30
N ILE A 121 -7.76 12.91 6.47
CA ILE A 121 -8.71 12.02 7.17
C ILE A 121 -9.97 12.79 7.59
N ARG A 122 -9.85 14.07 8.01
CA ARG A 122 -11.00 14.95 8.27
C ARG A 122 -11.86 15.15 7.03
N GLU A 123 -11.21 15.44 5.90
CA GLU A 123 -11.86 15.66 4.60
C GLU A 123 -12.67 14.43 4.17
N PHE A 124 -12.13 13.23 4.34
CA PHE A 124 -12.74 11.96 3.92
C PHE A 124 -13.27 11.09 5.06
N GLN A 125 -13.65 11.70 6.18
CA GLN A 125 -14.04 11.01 7.41
C GLN A 125 -15.18 9.99 7.29
N ASP A 126 -15.96 10.06 6.21
CA ASP A 126 -17.08 9.17 5.92
C ASP A 126 -16.74 8.07 4.90
N LYS A 127 -15.54 8.12 4.29
CA LYS A 127 -15.02 7.11 3.37
C LYS A 127 -13.89 6.27 3.99
N VAL A 128 -13.07 6.86 4.85
CA VAL A 128 -11.92 6.18 5.47
C VAL A 128 -12.34 4.99 6.33
N ASP A 129 -11.51 3.95 6.31
CA ASP A 129 -11.61 2.83 7.25
C ASP A 129 -11.02 3.22 8.61
N TRP A 130 -11.90 3.38 9.60
CA TRP A 130 -11.52 3.80 10.94
C TRP A 130 -10.71 2.78 11.74
N ILE A 131 -10.78 1.49 11.41
CA ILE A 131 -9.93 0.45 12.01
C ILE A 131 -8.50 0.71 11.57
N HIS A 132 -8.27 0.81 10.26
CA HIS A 132 -6.95 1.03 9.68
C HIS A 132 -6.38 2.41 10.01
N VAL A 133 -7.22 3.45 10.05
CA VAL A 133 -6.83 4.80 10.55
C VAL A 133 -6.32 4.72 11.99
N SER A 134 -7.05 4.03 12.87
CA SER A 134 -6.69 3.90 14.28
C SER A 134 -5.42 3.07 14.47
N GLU A 135 -5.23 2.04 13.63
CA GLU A 135 -4.13 1.11 13.72
C GLU A 135 -2.81 1.66 13.17
N ASN A 136 -2.85 2.32 12.01
CA ASN A 136 -1.66 2.54 11.18
C ASN A 136 -1.23 4.01 11.11
N GLN A 137 -2.17 4.95 11.27
CA GLN A 137 -1.87 6.38 11.14
C GLN A 137 -1.26 6.95 12.41
N LYS A 138 -0.60 8.11 12.30
CA LYS A 138 -0.13 8.88 13.45
C LYS A 138 -1.09 10.04 13.68
N LEU A 139 -1.94 9.92 14.70
CA LEU A 139 -2.93 10.95 15.07
C LEU A 139 -2.56 11.57 16.42
N SER A 140 -2.75 12.87 16.51
CA SER A 140 -2.67 13.70 17.69
C SER A 140 -3.82 13.40 18.65
N GLU A 141 -3.64 13.74 19.92
CA GLU A 141 -4.69 13.66 20.93
C GLU A 141 -5.89 14.55 20.59
N ASP A 142 -5.65 15.72 19.99
CA ASP A 142 -6.72 16.62 19.56
C ASP A 142 -7.58 16.00 18.46
N PHE A 143 -6.96 15.34 17.48
CA PHE A 143 -7.70 14.58 16.47
C PHE A 143 -8.49 13.42 17.08
N ILE A 144 -7.89 12.66 17.99
CA ILE A 144 -8.59 11.55 18.66
C ILE A 144 -9.77 12.07 19.47
N ARG A 145 -9.64 13.23 20.12
CA ARG A 145 -10.72 13.91 20.85
C ARG A 145 -11.85 14.33 19.90
N GLU A 146 -11.50 14.88 18.74
CA GLU A 146 -12.44 15.28 17.68
C GLU A 146 -13.26 14.08 17.17
N PHE A 147 -12.60 12.94 16.90
CA PHE A 147 -13.21 11.72 16.35
C PHE A 147 -13.39 10.59 17.37
N GLN A 148 -13.60 10.95 18.64
CA GLN A 148 -13.64 10.01 19.77
C GLN A 148 -14.69 8.90 19.67
N ASP A 149 -15.70 9.07 18.80
CA ASP A 149 -16.78 8.10 18.60
C ASP A 149 -16.60 7.25 17.33
N LYS A 150 -15.61 7.58 16.49
CA LYS A 150 -15.25 6.82 15.28
C LYS A 150 -13.99 5.98 15.47
N VAL A 151 -13.01 6.47 16.24
CA VAL A 151 -11.73 5.77 16.47
C VAL A 151 -11.90 4.49 17.29
N TYR A 152 -11.01 3.53 17.03
CA TYR A 152 -10.96 2.24 17.74
C TYR A 152 -10.02 2.35 18.94
N TRP A 153 -10.60 2.60 20.11
CA TRP A 153 -9.87 2.86 21.37
C TRP A 153 -8.89 1.77 21.78
N GLU A 154 -9.21 0.50 21.55
CA GLU A 154 -8.29 -0.61 21.82
C GLU A 154 -6.99 -0.47 21.01
N LEU A 155 -7.10 -0.11 19.72
CA LEU A 155 -5.96 0.05 18.82
C LEU A 155 -5.14 1.29 19.16
N ILE A 156 -5.83 2.41 19.45
CA ILE A 156 -5.19 3.64 19.94
C ILE A 156 -4.39 3.37 21.22
N SER A 157 -4.99 2.66 22.18
CA SER A 157 -4.36 2.34 23.48
C SER A 157 -3.16 1.41 23.35
N LYS A 158 -3.20 0.45 22.41
CA LYS A 158 -2.14 -0.54 22.20
C LYS A 158 -0.90 0.04 21.52
N ARG A 159 -1.08 0.99 20.60
CA ARG A 159 -0.02 1.43 19.68
C ARG A 159 0.59 2.79 20.05
N ARG A 160 0.02 3.54 20.99
CA ARG A 160 0.41 4.93 21.24
C ARG A 160 0.70 5.22 22.70
N THR A 161 1.63 6.17 22.90
CA THR A 161 1.85 6.81 24.20
C THR A 161 0.91 8.00 24.27
N LEU A 162 -0.08 7.93 25.14
CA LEU A 162 -1.02 9.01 25.43
C LEU A 162 -0.53 9.79 26.67
N SER A 163 -0.82 11.08 26.71
CA SER A 163 -0.56 11.95 27.84
C SER A 163 -1.44 11.54 29.03
N GLU A 164 -0.95 11.78 30.24
CA GLU A 164 -1.71 11.45 31.45
C GLU A 164 -3.03 12.22 31.53
N GLU A 165 -3.03 13.48 31.09
CA GLU A 165 -4.23 14.32 31.01
C GLU A 165 -5.28 13.70 30.09
N PHE A 166 -4.87 13.28 28.89
CA PHE A 166 -5.76 12.64 27.92
C PHE A 166 -6.32 11.31 28.43
N ILE A 167 -5.47 10.51 29.09
CA ILE A 167 -5.91 9.24 29.71
C ILE A 167 -6.95 9.51 30.80
N ARG A 168 -6.77 10.55 31.62
CA ARG A 168 -7.74 10.91 32.67
C ARG A 168 -9.06 11.39 32.08
N GLU A 169 -9.01 12.17 31.00
CA GLU A 169 -10.19 12.63 30.27
C GLU A 169 -10.99 11.46 29.69
N PHE A 170 -10.32 10.49 29.05
CA PHE A 170 -10.95 9.35 28.36
C PHE A 170 -10.83 8.03 29.13
N LYS A 171 -10.78 8.08 30.46
CA LYS A 171 -10.56 6.93 31.35
C LYS A 171 -11.52 5.75 31.10
N ASP A 172 -12.74 6.01 30.64
CA ASP A 172 -13.77 5.00 30.44
C ASP A 172 -13.73 4.37 29.05
N LYS A 173 -12.99 4.97 28.10
CA LYS A 173 -12.81 4.48 26.73
C LYS A 173 -11.46 3.80 26.52
N VAL A 174 -10.41 4.28 27.20
CA VAL A 174 -9.04 3.81 27.03
C VAL A 174 -8.81 2.44 27.70
N ASP A 175 -8.10 1.53 27.03
CA ASP A 175 -7.75 0.23 27.61
C ASP A 175 -6.54 0.34 28.56
N TRP A 176 -6.86 0.41 29.86
CA TRP A 176 -5.88 0.47 30.96
C TRP A 176 -4.90 -0.70 30.99
N ARG A 177 -5.29 -1.89 30.51
CA ARG A 177 -4.40 -3.06 30.51
C ARG A 177 -3.23 -2.82 29.56
N GLN A 178 -3.50 -2.24 28.39
CA GLN A 178 -2.49 -1.94 27.39
C GLN A 178 -1.58 -0.78 27.82
N LEU A 179 -2.14 0.25 28.46
CA LEU A 179 -1.35 1.34 29.03
C LEU A 179 -0.41 0.88 30.14
N SER A 180 -0.86 -0.01 31.03
CA SER A 180 0.00 -0.50 32.12
C SER A 180 1.27 -1.20 31.59
N ILE A 181 1.17 -1.91 30.45
CA ILE A 181 2.30 -2.58 29.79
C ILE A 181 3.25 -1.55 29.16
N SER A 182 2.75 -0.48 28.54
CA SER A 182 3.60 0.56 27.96
C SER A 182 4.33 1.37 29.03
N PHE A 183 3.67 1.69 30.15
CA PHE A 183 4.32 2.30 31.32
C PHE A 183 5.40 1.41 31.95
N LEU A 184 5.16 0.10 32.08
CA LEU A 184 6.16 -0.86 32.56
C LEU A 184 7.38 -0.93 31.62
N LYS A 185 7.17 -1.00 30.30
CA LYS A 185 8.25 -0.99 29.30
C LYS A 185 9.05 0.33 29.29
N MET A 186 8.40 1.47 29.55
CA MET A 186 9.10 2.77 29.70
C MET A 186 9.95 2.82 30.98
N ASN A 187 9.46 2.28 32.09
CA ASN A 187 10.18 2.22 33.37
C ASN A 187 11.31 1.17 33.39
N GLU A 188 11.23 0.11 32.59
CA GLU A 188 12.38 -0.80 32.40
C GLU A 188 13.52 -0.12 31.62
N ARG A 189 13.18 0.77 30.67
CA ARG A 189 14.16 1.54 29.89
C ARG A 189 14.72 2.76 30.64
N LYS A 190 13.96 3.31 31.59
CA LYS A 190 14.38 4.39 32.48
C LYS A 190 14.25 3.89 33.91
N ARG A 191 15.33 3.46 34.56
CA ARG A 191 15.36 3.09 35.99
C ARG A 191 14.78 4.23 36.86
N ILE A 192 13.47 4.27 37.06
CA ILE A 192 12.74 5.24 37.89
C ILE A 192 11.66 4.48 38.66
N PRO A 193 11.44 4.75 39.97
CA PRO A 193 10.61 3.92 40.82
C PRO A 193 9.11 4.09 40.52
N ILE A 194 8.39 2.97 40.55
CA ILE A 194 6.95 2.84 40.37
C ILE A 194 6.22 3.64 41.47
N MET A 195 5.42 4.65 41.11
CA MET A 195 4.37 5.12 42.01
C MET A 195 3.25 4.09 42.04
N LYS A 196 2.98 3.53 43.23
CA LYS A 196 1.85 2.65 43.50
C LYS A 196 0.55 3.42 43.21
N ILE A 197 -0.23 2.92 42.25
CA ILE A 197 -1.62 3.36 42.06
C ILE A 197 -2.49 2.38 42.86
N ASN A 198 -3.14 2.88 43.90
CA ASN A 198 -4.11 2.14 44.69
C ASN A 198 -5.43 2.04 43.91
N LEU A 199 -6.01 0.84 43.93
CA LEU A 199 -7.34 0.49 43.41
C LEU A 199 -8.46 1.26 44.13
#